data_AF-A0A511DI82-F1
#
_entry.id   AF-A0A511DI82-F1
#
_cell.length_a   1.000
_cell.length_b   1.000
_cell.length_c   1.000
_cell.angle_alpha   90.00
_cell.angle_beta   90.00
_cell.angle_gamma   90.00
#
_symmetry.space_group_name_H-M   'P 1'
#
loop_
_entity.id
_entity.type
_entity.pdbx_description
1 polymer ?
#
loop_
_entity_poly.entity_id
_entity_poly.type
_entity_poly.pdbx_seq_one_letter_code
_entity_poly.pdbx_strand_id
1 'polypeptide(L)'
;MASLLPIVLNAPDSNAPLDTSPDPAALVVETSPPVTTAPPQPPSSVENSPTAPRRSSSSSSPSSPSTGSRGTGGGSTGAGSGSSALFAGPGSPWGQVLAAGAAVDPNSAGYVSAMQGEKFLMSFKQWTVPVYYADASTPRQTVRLTEDWGASELRNVPVPANAKPDPSEDAHLSIVDRSTGCVYDFWGAKGGSGGLSASWGNAIPTNSNGIYPGGMGSRGSGFSAAAGIVTADELRRGVINHALVFAYPQTKSGGPVAPATKSDGTSGGGSALPEGARLRLDPSLDLKSLGLNKYELTIATAMQKYGMILGDTSGGFTIYAQHPQSAPGAFTGLLPDETWVDLTKIPTEKLQVMKLPGQASNTSYVVGNRCNGW
;
A
#
# COMPACT_ATOMS: atom_id res chain seq x y z
N MET A 1 37.34 -35.99 44.05
CA MET A 1 38.02 -34.92 44.83
C MET A 1 37.61 -33.57 44.27
N ALA A 2 37.66 -32.49 45.07
CA ALA A 2 37.13 -31.15 44.78
C ALA A 2 35.59 -31.17 44.52
N SER A 3 34.70 -31.07 45.51
CA SER A 3 34.58 -30.19 46.69
C SER A 3 34.13 -28.77 46.35
N LEU A 4 32.82 -28.54 46.48
CA LEU A 4 32.16 -27.24 46.44
C LEU A 4 32.38 -26.47 47.76
N LEU A 5 32.37 -25.14 47.70
CA LEU A 5 32.28 -24.24 48.85
C LEU A 5 31.01 -23.37 48.73
N PRO A 6 30.24 -23.16 49.81
CA PRO A 6 29.01 -22.36 49.78
C PRO A 6 29.29 -20.87 50.01
N ILE A 7 28.47 -20.00 49.41
CA ILE A 7 28.41 -18.57 49.75
C ILE A 7 27.14 -18.31 50.55
N VAL A 8 27.29 -17.58 51.66
CA VAL A 8 26.25 -17.30 52.66
C VAL A 8 25.45 -16.06 52.25
N LEU A 9 24.12 -16.15 52.37
CA LEU A 9 23.21 -15.01 52.28
C LEU A 9 23.21 -14.22 53.59
N ASN A 10 23.57 -12.94 53.52
CA ASN A 10 23.32 -11.96 54.60
C ASN A 10 22.31 -10.92 54.08
N ALA A 11 21.23 -10.73 54.83
CA ALA A 11 20.31 -9.61 54.67
C ALA A 11 20.60 -8.54 55.74
N PRO A 12 20.36 -7.25 55.45
CA PRO A 12 20.13 -6.25 56.48
C PRO A 12 18.74 -5.60 56.41
N ASP A 13 18.09 -5.60 57.57
CA ASP A 13 17.36 -4.48 58.17
C ASP A 13 16.07 -3.93 57.53
N SER A 14 14.96 -4.51 57.98
CA SER A 14 13.63 -3.88 57.99
C SER A 14 13.53 -2.83 59.11
N ASN A 15 13.79 -1.54 58.82
CA ASN A 15 13.20 -0.38 59.50
C ASN A 15 13.68 0.96 58.89
N ALA A 16 13.08 1.37 57.77
CA ALA A 16 13.16 2.74 57.28
C ALA A 16 11.72 3.26 57.00
N PRO A 17 11.36 4.48 57.40
CA PRO A 17 10.00 5.00 57.20
C PRO A 17 9.71 5.28 55.73
N LEU A 18 8.49 4.96 55.30
CA LEU A 18 7.99 5.28 53.96
C LEU A 18 7.73 6.79 53.86
N ASP A 19 8.46 7.47 52.99
CA ASP A 19 8.12 8.83 52.56
C ASP A 19 7.00 8.76 51.51
N THR A 20 5.98 9.61 51.67
CA THR A 20 4.79 9.63 50.82
C THR A 20 4.45 11.05 50.39
N SER A 21 5.24 11.59 49.46
CA SER A 21 4.87 12.74 48.63
C SER A 21 5.61 12.72 47.29
N PRO A 22 5.01 13.21 46.18
CA PRO A 22 5.55 13.02 44.83
C PRO A 22 6.60 14.08 44.45
N ASP A 23 7.68 13.65 43.80
CA ASP A 23 8.65 14.54 43.15
C ASP A 23 8.14 15.01 41.76
N PRO A 24 7.97 16.33 41.52
CA PRO A 24 7.48 16.86 40.26
C PRO A 24 8.58 17.21 39.23
N ALA A 25 9.79 16.64 39.33
CA ALA A 25 10.94 17.02 38.50
C ALA A 25 11.60 15.85 37.71
N ALA A 26 10.82 15.03 37.00
CA ALA A 26 11.34 14.05 36.04
C ALA A 26 10.45 13.92 34.77
N LEU A 27 10.29 15.03 34.04
CA LEU A 27 9.61 15.10 32.74
C LEU A 27 10.56 15.57 31.64
N VAL A 28 10.26 15.14 30.41
CA VAL A 28 10.96 15.42 29.14
C VAL A 28 12.23 14.58 28.89
N VAL A 29 12.04 13.51 28.12
CA VAL A 29 13.07 13.00 27.18
C VAL A 29 12.52 13.27 25.78
N GLU A 30 13.15 14.17 25.03
CA GLU A 30 12.81 14.39 23.62
C GLU A 30 13.19 13.17 22.78
N THR A 31 12.24 12.67 21.99
CA THR A 31 12.49 11.63 20.97
C THR A 31 12.32 12.21 19.58
N SER A 32 13.38 12.84 19.08
CA SER A 32 13.51 13.19 17.66
C SER A 32 14.31 12.10 16.94
N PRO A 33 13.69 11.24 16.10
CA PRO A 33 14.46 10.37 15.21
C PRO A 33 15.15 11.21 14.11
N PRO A 34 16.30 10.75 13.58
CA PRO A 34 17.02 11.50 12.55
C PRO A 34 16.24 11.59 11.23
N VAL A 35 16.45 12.68 10.50
CA VAL A 35 15.89 12.88 9.16
C VAL A 35 16.66 12.01 8.16
N THR A 36 16.01 10.96 7.64
CA THR A 36 16.55 10.17 6.53
C THR A 36 16.52 11.00 5.25
N THR A 37 17.70 11.33 4.70
CA THR A 37 17.83 12.00 3.41
C THR A 37 17.56 11.02 2.27
N ALA A 38 16.62 11.33 1.38
CA ALA A 38 16.33 10.54 0.19
C ALA A 38 17.52 10.48 -0.79
N PRO A 39 17.67 9.40 -1.58
CA PRO A 39 18.69 9.32 -2.64
C PRO A 39 18.54 10.42 -3.71
N PRO A 40 19.63 10.83 -4.38
CA PRO A 40 19.60 11.95 -5.33
C PRO A 40 18.83 11.63 -6.62
N GLN A 41 17.96 12.56 -7.03
CA GLN A 41 17.20 12.48 -8.28
C GLN A 41 18.10 12.69 -9.52
N PRO A 42 17.83 12.02 -10.66
CA PRO A 42 18.42 12.37 -11.95
C PRO A 42 17.82 13.67 -12.52
N PRO A 43 18.59 14.49 -13.26
CA PRO A 43 18.15 15.81 -13.70
C PRO A 43 17.13 15.77 -14.84
N SER A 44 16.08 16.59 -14.72
CA SER A 44 15.06 16.82 -15.74
C SER A 44 15.57 17.76 -16.84
N SER A 45 15.89 17.22 -18.02
CA SER A 45 16.24 17.99 -19.20
C SER A 45 15.00 18.53 -19.91
N VAL A 46 14.85 19.86 -19.96
CA VAL A 46 13.82 20.55 -20.75
C VAL A 46 14.47 21.12 -22.00
N GLU A 47 14.05 20.70 -23.20
CA GLU A 47 14.40 21.41 -24.43
C GLU A 47 13.31 21.34 -25.51
N ASN A 48 13.40 22.25 -26.49
CA ASN A 48 12.24 22.85 -27.16
C ASN A 48 11.72 22.11 -28.40
N SER A 49 10.42 22.34 -28.64
CA SER A 49 9.74 22.29 -29.95
C SER A 49 10.53 23.02 -31.06
N PRO A 50 10.41 22.67 -32.37
CA PRO A 50 9.23 23.09 -33.13
C PRO A 50 8.77 22.29 -34.37
N THR A 51 7.56 22.65 -34.82
CA THR A 51 7.05 22.71 -36.21
C THR A 51 6.06 21.61 -36.65
N ALA A 52 4.88 22.06 -37.08
CA ALA A 52 3.83 21.25 -37.71
C ALA A 52 4.01 21.15 -39.25
N PRO A 53 3.28 20.23 -39.90
CA PRO A 53 2.51 20.67 -41.07
C PRO A 53 1.01 20.34 -40.98
N ARG A 54 0.27 20.71 -42.02
CA ARG A 54 -1.17 21.01 -42.00
C ARG A 54 -1.94 20.20 -43.06
N ARG A 55 -3.24 19.96 -42.82
CA ARG A 55 -4.25 19.28 -43.69
C ARG A 55 -4.11 17.74 -43.72
N SER A 56 -5.17 16.95 -43.97
CA SER A 56 -6.49 17.26 -44.57
C SER A 56 -7.64 16.45 -43.96
N SER A 57 -8.87 16.92 -44.21
CA SER A 57 -10.16 16.35 -43.81
C SER A 57 -10.61 15.15 -44.66
N SER A 58 -11.29 14.18 -44.05
CA SER A 58 -12.42 13.48 -44.69
C SER A 58 -13.40 12.94 -43.64
N SER A 59 -14.66 12.78 -44.04
CA SER A 59 -15.82 12.55 -43.15
C SER A 59 -16.62 11.33 -43.57
N SER A 60 -16.97 10.45 -42.63
CA SER A 60 -18.03 9.44 -42.83
C SER A 60 -18.50 8.76 -41.52
N SER A 61 -19.67 9.16 -41.04
CA SER A 61 -20.64 8.29 -40.32
C SER A 61 -21.50 7.54 -41.38
N PRO A 62 -22.34 6.51 -41.07
CA PRO A 62 -22.95 6.06 -39.80
C PRO A 62 -22.66 4.56 -39.50
N SER A 63 -23.32 3.76 -38.63
CA SER A 63 -24.63 3.81 -37.95
C SER A 63 -24.65 3.03 -36.62
N SER A 64 -25.66 3.28 -35.77
CA SER A 64 -26.10 2.38 -34.69
C SER A 64 -27.10 1.33 -35.18
N PRO A 65 -27.37 0.25 -34.42
CA PRO A 65 -28.61 0.26 -33.63
C PRO A 65 -28.58 -0.44 -32.25
N SER A 66 -29.28 0.20 -31.29
CA SER A 66 -30.27 -0.33 -30.33
C SER A 66 -30.02 -1.60 -29.47
N THR A 67 -29.78 -1.36 -28.17
CA THR A 67 -30.62 -1.79 -27.02
C THR A 67 -31.22 -3.20 -26.92
N GLY A 68 -30.89 -3.90 -25.82
CA GLY A 68 -31.66 -5.00 -25.22
C GLY A 68 -31.51 -4.97 -23.68
N SER A 69 -32.58 -5.25 -22.93
CA SER A 69 -32.67 -5.02 -21.47
C SER A 69 -33.21 -6.24 -20.70
N ARG A 70 -33.02 -6.24 -19.37
CA ARG A 70 -33.41 -7.26 -18.35
C ARG A 70 -32.44 -8.45 -18.25
N GLY A 71 -32.22 -9.05 -17.08
CA GLY A 71 -32.82 -8.79 -15.76
C GLY A 71 -32.09 -9.49 -14.60
N THR A 72 -32.61 -9.28 -13.38
CA THR A 72 -32.08 -9.72 -12.08
C THR A 72 -31.97 -11.23 -11.88
N GLY A 73 -30.94 -11.68 -11.15
CA GLY A 73 -30.87 -13.01 -10.54
C GLY A 73 -29.63 -13.16 -9.65
N GLY A 74 -29.81 -13.41 -8.35
CA GLY A 74 -28.71 -13.63 -7.41
C GLY A 74 -28.21 -15.08 -7.41
N GLY A 75 -26.96 -15.30 -7.03
CA GLY A 75 -26.39 -16.64 -6.92
C GLY A 75 -24.91 -16.60 -6.52
N SER A 76 -24.61 -17.01 -5.29
CA SER A 76 -23.24 -17.22 -4.81
C SER A 76 -22.68 -18.52 -5.39
N THR A 77 -21.57 -18.45 -6.13
CA THR A 77 -20.53 -19.50 -6.23
C THR A 77 -19.29 -18.95 -6.94
N GLY A 78 -18.09 -19.18 -6.40
CA GLY A 78 -16.83 -18.93 -7.11
C GLY A 78 -15.82 -18.09 -6.34
N ALA A 79 -15.14 -18.69 -5.36
CA ALA A 79 -13.97 -18.07 -4.73
C ALA A 79 -12.79 -18.05 -5.72
N GLY A 80 -12.54 -16.88 -6.33
CA GLY A 80 -11.36 -16.67 -7.16
C GLY A 80 -10.08 -16.72 -6.31
N SER A 81 -9.12 -17.56 -6.67
CA SER A 81 -7.87 -17.78 -5.92
C SER A 81 -6.80 -16.70 -6.15
N GLY A 82 -7.21 -15.43 -6.22
CA GLY A 82 -6.35 -14.24 -6.31
C GLY A 82 -6.45 -13.36 -5.06
N SER A 83 -5.56 -12.36 -4.94
CA SER A 83 -5.52 -11.47 -3.78
C SER A 83 -6.71 -10.51 -3.66
N SER A 84 -7.63 -10.48 -4.63
CA SER A 84 -8.83 -9.61 -4.64
C SER A 84 -9.86 -9.90 -3.51
N ALA A 85 -9.57 -10.84 -2.61
CA ALA A 85 -10.37 -11.16 -1.43
C ALA A 85 -9.61 -10.97 -0.10
N LEU A 86 -8.34 -10.52 -0.16
CA LEU A 86 -7.59 -10.16 1.05
C LEU A 86 -8.23 -8.94 1.72
N PHE A 87 -8.12 -8.91 3.04
CA PHE A 87 -8.45 -7.74 3.86
C PHE A 87 -9.90 -7.29 3.79
N ALA A 88 -10.83 -8.21 3.53
CA ALA A 88 -12.28 -7.99 3.55
C ALA A 88 -12.91 -8.07 4.96
N GLY A 89 -12.10 -7.92 6.02
CA GLY A 89 -12.55 -8.00 7.42
C GLY A 89 -13.32 -6.78 7.91
N PRO A 90 -13.77 -6.79 9.18
CA PRO A 90 -14.45 -5.67 9.81
C PRO A 90 -13.66 -4.36 9.71
N GLY A 91 -14.33 -3.28 9.32
CA GLY A 91 -13.68 -1.96 9.16
C GLY A 91 -12.74 -1.83 7.96
N SER A 92 -12.75 -2.78 7.01
CA SER A 92 -11.97 -2.68 5.77
C SER A 92 -12.35 -1.44 4.94
N PRO A 93 -11.39 -0.55 4.60
CA PRO A 93 -11.66 0.57 3.70
C PRO A 93 -11.73 0.12 2.23
N TRP A 94 -11.10 -1.01 1.91
CA TRP A 94 -10.85 -1.48 0.54
C TRP A 94 -12.15 -1.80 -0.19
N GLY A 95 -13.02 -2.62 0.41
CA GLY A 95 -14.32 -2.97 -0.19
C GLY A 95 -15.41 -1.89 -0.07
N GLN A 96 -15.14 -0.76 0.58
CA GLN A 96 -16.14 0.28 0.84
C GLN A 96 -16.48 1.04 -0.45
N VAL A 97 -17.74 1.00 -0.88
CA VAL A 97 -18.23 1.82 -2.00
C VAL A 97 -18.39 3.28 -1.55
N LEU A 98 -17.88 4.21 -2.36
CA LEU A 98 -18.07 5.64 -2.13
C LEU A 98 -19.39 6.10 -2.77
N ALA A 99 -20.43 6.31 -1.95
CA ALA A 99 -21.71 6.85 -2.39
C ALA A 99 -21.53 8.14 -3.20
N ALA A 100 -22.31 8.36 -4.25
CA ALA A 100 -22.12 9.49 -5.17
C ALA A 100 -22.00 10.85 -4.44
N GLY A 101 -22.93 11.12 -3.51
CA GLY A 101 -22.93 12.31 -2.64
C GLY A 101 -22.03 12.25 -1.40
N ALA A 102 -21.01 11.37 -1.36
CA ALA A 102 -20.03 11.36 -0.27
C ALA A 102 -19.29 12.71 -0.21
N ALA A 103 -19.06 13.22 1.02
CA ALA A 103 -18.53 14.56 1.22
C ALA A 103 -17.11 14.70 0.64
N VAL A 104 -16.96 15.62 -0.32
CA VAL A 104 -15.68 16.05 -0.88
C VAL A 104 -15.05 17.08 0.05
N ASP A 105 -13.72 17.10 0.12
CA ASP A 105 -12.98 18.07 0.92
C ASP A 105 -13.11 19.48 0.32
N PRO A 106 -13.35 20.55 1.11
CA PRO A 106 -13.41 21.92 0.60
C PRO A 106 -12.15 22.36 -0.16
N ASN A 107 -10.97 21.81 0.17
CA ASN A 107 -9.72 22.08 -0.54
C ASN A 107 -9.39 21.05 -1.64
N SER A 108 -10.34 20.19 -2.04
CA SER A 108 -10.13 19.16 -3.08
C SER A 108 -9.50 19.69 -4.35
N ALA A 109 -9.90 20.87 -4.84
CA ALA A 109 -9.31 21.49 -6.02
C ALA A 109 -7.82 21.87 -5.82
N GLY A 110 -7.45 22.32 -4.62
CA GLY A 110 -6.06 22.65 -4.27
C GLY A 110 -5.17 21.42 -4.23
N TYR A 111 -5.64 20.32 -3.63
CA TYR A 111 -4.95 19.03 -3.63
C TYR A 111 -4.80 18.45 -5.04
N VAL A 112 -5.86 18.47 -5.85
CA VAL A 112 -5.83 17.97 -7.23
C VAL A 112 -4.88 18.78 -8.11
N SER A 113 -4.86 20.11 -7.93
CA SER A 113 -3.92 21.02 -8.61
C SER A 113 -2.45 20.68 -8.30
N ALA A 114 -2.14 20.31 -7.05
CA ALA A 114 -0.79 19.93 -6.63
C ALA A 114 -0.25 18.65 -7.30
N MET A 115 -1.11 17.84 -7.93
CA MET A 115 -0.73 16.62 -8.65
C MET A 115 -0.72 16.78 -10.17
N GLN A 116 -1.11 17.92 -10.73
CA GLN A 116 -1.28 18.09 -12.20
C GLN A 116 0.04 18.09 -13.00
N GLY A 117 1.18 18.25 -12.33
CA GLY A 117 2.50 18.09 -12.97
C GLY A 117 2.93 16.63 -13.16
N GLU A 118 2.26 15.69 -12.50
CA GLU A 118 2.64 14.28 -12.47
C GLU A 118 1.96 13.47 -13.59
N LYS A 119 2.71 12.56 -14.21
CA LYS A 119 2.11 11.51 -15.04
C LYS A 119 1.47 10.46 -14.14
N PHE A 120 0.22 10.14 -14.38
CA PHE A 120 -0.43 9.01 -13.70
C PHE A 120 -0.03 7.69 -14.34
N LEU A 121 0.65 6.86 -13.55
CA LEU A 121 1.22 5.58 -13.98
C LEU A 121 0.74 4.43 -13.09
N MET A 122 1.12 3.21 -13.45
CA MET A 122 1.03 2.04 -12.59
C MET A 122 2.36 1.28 -12.54
N SER A 123 2.92 1.15 -11.33
CA SER A 123 4.12 0.36 -11.06
C SER A 123 3.86 -1.13 -11.28
N PHE A 124 4.66 -1.78 -12.12
CA PHE A 124 4.38 -3.15 -12.56
C PHE A 124 5.59 -4.11 -12.50
N LYS A 125 6.77 -3.76 -13.06
CA LYS A 125 7.98 -4.61 -13.04
C LYS A 125 9.12 -4.12 -12.15
N GLN A 126 8.90 -3.01 -11.44
CA GLN A 126 9.81 -2.36 -10.52
C GLN A 126 8.96 -1.52 -9.55
N TRP A 127 9.46 -1.31 -8.33
CA TRP A 127 8.82 -0.44 -7.33
C TRP A 127 7.36 -0.84 -7.07
N THR A 128 7.11 -2.16 -7.01
CA THR A 128 5.82 -2.72 -6.66
C THR A 128 5.98 -3.99 -5.82
N VAL A 129 4.90 -4.77 -5.66
CA VAL A 129 4.84 -5.84 -4.67
C VAL A 129 4.68 -7.20 -5.36
N PRO A 130 5.69 -8.09 -5.31
CA PRO A 130 5.48 -9.51 -5.59
C PRO A 130 4.69 -10.15 -4.44
N VAL A 131 3.62 -10.86 -4.80
CA VAL A 131 2.74 -11.57 -3.85
C VAL A 131 2.82 -13.07 -4.13
N TYR A 132 3.55 -13.80 -3.29
CA TYR A 132 3.63 -15.26 -3.35
C TYR A 132 2.59 -15.89 -2.44
N TYR A 133 2.21 -17.14 -2.76
CA TYR A 133 1.30 -17.92 -1.95
C TYR A 133 2.03 -19.12 -1.35
N ALA A 134 1.79 -19.36 -0.07
CA ALA A 134 2.28 -20.50 0.68
C ALA A 134 1.11 -21.36 1.18
N ASP A 135 1.41 -22.61 1.51
CA ASP A 135 0.48 -23.58 2.09
C ASP A 135 1.17 -24.39 3.22
N ALA A 136 0.47 -25.39 3.76
CA ALA A 136 0.95 -26.21 4.86
C ALA A 136 2.20 -27.05 4.54
N SER A 137 2.54 -27.24 3.26
CA SER A 137 3.75 -27.95 2.81
C SER A 137 4.95 -27.03 2.62
N THR A 138 4.74 -25.70 2.65
CA THR A 138 5.79 -24.72 2.41
C THR A 138 6.77 -24.67 3.58
N PRO A 139 8.09 -24.87 3.36
CA PRO A 139 9.09 -24.79 4.42
C PRO A 139 9.06 -23.45 5.15
N ARG A 140 9.16 -23.50 6.48
CA ARG A 140 9.13 -22.31 7.34
C ARG A 140 10.53 -21.99 7.85
N GLN A 141 10.87 -20.71 7.89
CA GLN A 141 12.13 -20.20 8.42
C GLN A 141 11.90 -18.97 9.32
N THR A 142 12.92 -18.62 10.10
CA THR A 142 12.96 -17.36 10.85
C THR A 142 13.63 -16.30 9.97
N VAL A 143 12.93 -15.21 9.68
CA VAL A 143 13.43 -14.09 8.88
C VAL A 143 14.09 -13.08 9.81
N ARG A 144 15.36 -12.76 9.58
CA ARG A 144 16.07 -11.70 10.33
C ARG A 144 15.61 -10.32 9.86
N LEU A 145 15.34 -9.43 10.81
CA LEU A 145 15.07 -8.02 10.57
C LEU A 145 16.29 -7.21 11.05
N THR A 146 16.74 -6.24 10.26
CA THR A 146 17.99 -5.51 10.54
C THR A 146 17.79 -4.13 11.16
N GLU A 147 16.57 -3.60 11.13
CA GLU A 147 16.20 -2.37 11.83
C GLU A 147 16.12 -2.57 13.35
N ASP A 148 16.51 -1.57 14.14
CA ASP A 148 16.65 -1.65 15.60
C ASP A 148 15.47 -1.06 16.40
N TRP A 149 14.57 -0.34 15.73
CA TRP A 149 13.38 0.30 16.30
C TRP A 149 12.16 -0.62 16.47
N GLY A 150 12.36 -1.94 16.34
CA GLY A 150 11.29 -2.93 16.43
C GLY A 150 11.78 -4.32 16.85
N ALA A 151 11.13 -5.36 16.34
CA ALA A 151 11.53 -6.74 16.59
C ALA A 151 12.64 -7.17 15.61
N SER A 152 13.58 -7.99 16.08
CA SER A 152 14.79 -8.38 15.33
C SER A 152 14.65 -9.65 14.47
N GLU A 153 13.54 -10.38 14.59
CA GLU A 153 13.26 -11.56 13.76
C GLU A 153 11.77 -11.89 13.70
N LEU A 154 11.26 -12.25 12.53
CA LEU A 154 9.90 -12.77 12.36
C LEU A 154 9.95 -14.29 12.23
N ARG A 155 9.44 -15.02 13.22
CA ARG A 155 9.50 -16.49 13.28
C ARG A 155 8.47 -17.14 12.38
N ASN A 156 8.73 -18.40 12.02
CA ASN A 156 7.78 -19.30 11.35
C ASN A 156 7.17 -18.70 10.07
N VAL A 157 7.95 -17.96 9.28
CA VAL A 157 7.52 -17.44 7.97
C VAL A 157 7.60 -18.58 6.95
N PRO A 158 6.51 -18.94 6.25
CA PRO A 158 6.55 -19.96 5.22
C PRO A 158 7.07 -19.32 3.93
N VAL A 159 8.26 -19.68 3.47
CA VAL A 159 8.89 -19.01 2.31
C VAL A 159 8.85 -19.95 1.10
N PRO A 160 7.99 -19.70 0.09
CA PRO A 160 7.93 -20.51 -1.12
C PRO A 160 9.29 -20.62 -1.82
N ALA A 161 9.56 -21.78 -2.42
CA ALA A 161 10.85 -22.06 -3.06
C ALA A 161 11.27 -21.00 -4.10
N ASN A 162 10.29 -20.41 -4.79
CA ASN A 162 10.45 -19.37 -5.82
C ASN A 162 10.29 -17.93 -5.32
N ALA A 163 10.11 -17.70 -4.01
CA ALA A 163 9.92 -16.37 -3.45
C ALA A 163 11.18 -15.50 -3.63
N LYS A 164 10.99 -14.30 -4.21
CA LYS A 164 12.01 -13.28 -4.44
C LYS A 164 11.40 -11.89 -4.24
N PRO A 165 12.12 -10.94 -3.63
CA PRO A 165 11.65 -9.56 -3.48
C PRO A 165 11.54 -8.82 -4.83
N ASP A 166 10.90 -7.66 -4.83
CA ASP A 166 10.98 -6.68 -5.94
C ASP A 166 12.46 -6.38 -6.25
N PRO A 167 12.86 -6.24 -7.53
CA PRO A 167 14.26 -6.01 -7.89
C PRO A 167 14.74 -4.57 -7.65
N SER A 168 13.84 -3.62 -7.36
CA SER A 168 14.21 -2.24 -6.98
C SER A 168 14.60 -2.12 -5.50
N GLU A 169 15.10 -0.94 -5.10
CA GLU A 169 15.76 -0.69 -3.82
C GLU A 169 14.88 -0.99 -2.58
N ASP A 170 13.59 -0.65 -2.63
CA ASP A 170 12.63 -0.96 -1.55
C ASP A 170 12.44 -2.47 -1.33
N ALA A 171 12.73 -3.28 -2.35
CA ALA A 171 12.76 -4.74 -2.31
C ALA A 171 11.56 -5.35 -1.56
N HIS A 172 10.35 -4.88 -1.86
CA HIS A 172 9.14 -5.37 -1.21
C HIS A 172 8.90 -6.85 -1.48
N LEU A 173 8.29 -7.53 -0.50
CA LEU A 173 7.85 -8.91 -0.63
C LEU A 173 6.62 -9.14 0.25
N SER A 174 5.56 -9.69 -0.33
CA SER A 174 4.41 -10.21 0.40
C SER A 174 4.28 -11.72 0.21
N ILE A 175 4.00 -12.43 1.30
CA ILE A 175 3.72 -13.86 1.28
C ILE A 175 2.38 -14.13 1.97
N VAL A 176 1.44 -14.72 1.23
CA VAL A 176 0.11 -15.09 1.71
C VAL A 176 0.10 -16.57 2.07
N ASP A 177 0.13 -16.88 3.36
CA ASP A 177 -0.03 -18.24 3.87
C ASP A 177 -1.52 -18.62 3.88
N ARG A 178 -1.90 -19.46 2.91
CA ARG A 178 -3.27 -19.97 2.75
C ARG A 178 -3.65 -21.00 3.82
N SER A 179 -2.68 -21.58 4.53
CA SER A 179 -2.94 -22.58 5.58
C SER A 179 -3.26 -21.95 6.92
N THR A 180 -2.61 -20.83 7.27
CA THR A 180 -2.85 -20.09 8.52
C THR A 180 -3.74 -18.86 8.34
N GLY A 181 -3.98 -18.42 7.09
CA GLY A 181 -4.72 -17.19 6.81
C GLY A 181 -3.96 -15.95 7.31
N CYS A 182 -2.66 -15.89 7.04
CA CYS A 182 -1.77 -14.80 7.41
C CYS A 182 -1.07 -14.23 6.17
N VAL A 183 -0.82 -12.92 6.17
CA VAL A 183 0.07 -12.25 5.22
C VAL A 183 1.31 -11.81 5.97
N TYR A 184 2.48 -12.07 5.38
CA TYR A 184 3.78 -11.62 5.85
C TYR A 184 4.31 -10.61 4.84
N ASP A 185 4.49 -9.36 5.26
CA ASP A 185 4.96 -8.25 4.42
C ASP A 185 6.36 -7.81 4.86
N PHE A 186 7.22 -7.49 3.90
CA PHE A 186 8.61 -7.08 4.11
C PHE A 186 8.99 -5.86 3.27
N TRP A 187 9.96 -5.09 3.79
CA TRP A 187 10.66 -3.98 3.12
C TRP A 187 12.18 -4.16 3.28
N GLY A 188 12.94 -3.81 2.25
CA GLY A 188 14.38 -4.05 2.17
C GLY A 188 14.72 -5.55 2.14
N ALA A 189 13.83 -6.40 1.62
CA ALA A 189 13.98 -7.85 1.68
C ALA A 189 15.10 -8.37 0.75
N LYS A 190 15.85 -9.37 1.21
CA LYS A 190 17.05 -9.91 0.55
C LYS A 190 17.05 -11.42 0.61
N GLY A 191 17.46 -12.07 -0.47
CA GLY A 191 17.49 -13.53 -0.59
C GLY A 191 16.14 -14.12 -0.95
N GLY A 192 15.72 -15.17 -0.24
CA GLY A 192 14.52 -15.95 -0.57
C GLY A 192 14.47 -17.28 0.19
N SER A 193 14.00 -18.35 -0.46
CA SER A 193 13.81 -19.66 0.17
C SER A 193 15.05 -20.25 0.87
N GLY A 194 16.25 -20.05 0.32
CA GLY A 194 17.52 -20.49 0.92
C GLY A 194 18.03 -19.63 2.08
N GLY A 195 17.32 -18.57 2.45
CA GLY A 195 17.68 -17.60 3.47
C GLY A 195 17.08 -16.24 3.14
N LEU A 196 16.03 -15.84 3.87
CA LEU A 196 15.36 -14.55 3.72
C LEU A 196 15.72 -13.66 4.91
N SER A 197 16.14 -12.43 4.63
CA SER A 197 16.22 -11.33 5.58
C SER A 197 15.50 -10.10 5.04
N ALA A 198 15.24 -9.12 5.89
CA ALA A 198 14.66 -7.84 5.50
C ALA A 198 15.17 -6.71 6.39
N SER A 199 15.02 -5.46 5.96
CA SER A 199 15.17 -4.33 6.87
C SER A 199 14.06 -4.38 7.91
N TRP A 200 12.81 -4.34 7.44
CA TRP A 200 11.61 -4.46 8.27
C TRP A 200 10.64 -5.50 7.72
N GLY A 201 9.79 -6.05 8.58
CA GLY A 201 8.65 -6.86 8.19
C GLY A 201 7.65 -7.01 9.32
N ASN A 202 6.42 -7.42 8.99
CA ASN A 202 5.37 -7.70 9.97
C ASN A 202 4.35 -8.67 9.38
N ALA A 203 3.46 -9.21 10.21
CA ALA A 203 2.44 -10.15 9.77
C ALA A 203 1.04 -9.79 10.26
N ILE A 204 0.04 -9.97 9.41
CA ILE A 204 -1.35 -9.56 9.64
C ILE A 204 -2.33 -10.63 9.13
N PRO A 205 -3.48 -10.85 9.78
CA PRO A 205 -4.50 -11.79 9.31
C PRO A 205 -5.06 -11.41 7.92
N THR A 206 -5.24 -12.40 7.04
CA THR A 206 -5.89 -12.19 5.72
C THR A 206 -7.33 -11.70 5.84
N ASN A 207 -8.00 -12.00 6.97
CA ASN A 207 -9.36 -11.58 7.31
C ASN A 207 -9.41 -10.31 8.19
N SER A 208 -8.34 -9.52 8.22
CA SER A 208 -8.30 -8.18 8.84
C SER A 208 -8.82 -7.09 7.89
N ASN A 209 -8.60 -5.82 8.24
CA ASN A 209 -8.77 -4.66 7.35
C ASN A 209 -7.50 -4.32 6.54
N GLY A 210 -6.40 -5.07 6.67
CA GLY A 210 -5.15 -4.84 5.94
C GLY A 210 -4.32 -3.65 6.44
N ILE A 211 -4.58 -3.18 7.66
CA ILE A 211 -3.91 -2.04 8.29
C ILE A 211 -3.24 -2.50 9.58
N TYR A 212 -1.95 -2.23 9.74
CA TYR A 212 -1.20 -2.50 10.96
C TYR A 212 -1.53 -1.42 12.01
N PRO A 213 -2.20 -1.74 13.14
CA PRO A 213 -2.80 -0.70 13.99
C PRO A 213 -1.82 0.29 14.62
N GLY A 214 -0.57 -0.14 14.88
CA GLY A 214 0.51 0.71 15.38
C GLY A 214 1.47 1.20 14.31
N GLY A 215 1.06 1.23 13.05
CA GLY A 215 1.85 1.82 11.94
C GLY A 215 2.97 0.95 11.38
N MET A 216 3.42 -0.06 12.13
CA MET A 216 4.56 -0.96 11.86
C MET A 216 4.39 -1.91 10.65
N GLY A 217 3.75 -1.48 9.56
CA GLY A 217 3.73 -2.21 8.29
C GLY A 217 5.05 -2.07 7.52
N SER A 218 5.15 -2.73 6.37
CA SER A 218 6.27 -2.50 5.44
C SER A 218 6.09 -1.24 4.59
N ARG A 219 4.87 -0.71 4.50
CA ARG A 219 4.49 0.47 3.71
C ARG A 219 4.41 1.71 4.61
N GLY A 220 4.75 2.91 4.11
CA GLY A 220 4.79 4.16 4.89
C GLY A 220 3.51 4.43 5.70
N SER A 221 2.36 4.14 5.10
CA SER A 221 1.02 4.31 5.69
C SER A 221 0.67 3.38 6.86
N GLY A 222 1.44 2.30 7.06
CA GLY A 222 1.04 1.17 7.88
C GLY A 222 0.01 0.24 7.21
N PHE A 223 -0.21 0.35 5.90
CA PHE A 223 -0.97 -0.65 5.14
C PHE A 223 -0.13 -1.91 4.88
N SER A 224 -0.82 -3.04 4.66
CA SER A 224 -0.20 -4.22 4.05
C SER A 224 0.29 -3.92 2.64
N ALA A 225 1.49 -4.40 2.29
CA ALA A 225 2.02 -4.24 0.93
C ALA A 225 1.12 -4.92 -0.11
N ALA A 226 0.49 -6.05 0.24
CA ALA A 226 -0.46 -6.76 -0.61
C ALA A 226 -1.85 -6.10 -0.73
N ALA A 227 -2.15 -5.03 0.03
CA ALA A 227 -3.44 -4.36 0.00
C ALA A 227 -3.55 -3.36 -1.17
N GLY A 228 -4.73 -3.28 -1.79
CA GLY A 228 -5.04 -2.26 -2.81
C GLY A 228 -4.34 -2.40 -4.17
N ILE A 229 -3.52 -3.45 -4.39
CA ILE A 229 -2.80 -3.67 -5.65
C ILE A 229 -3.71 -4.31 -6.72
N VAL A 230 -3.50 -3.96 -7.99
CA VAL A 230 -4.22 -4.51 -9.15
C VAL A 230 -3.71 -5.90 -9.52
N THR A 231 -4.60 -6.87 -9.71
CA THR A 231 -4.22 -8.24 -10.12
C THR A 231 -4.56 -8.56 -11.58
N ALA A 232 -3.83 -9.51 -12.16
CA ALA A 232 -4.12 -10.05 -13.49
C ALA A 232 -5.54 -10.61 -13.61
N ASP A 233 -6.06 -11.24 -12.55
CA ASP A 233 -7.39 -11.87 -12.54
C ASP A 233 -8.53 -10.85 -12.53
N GLU A 234 -8.31 -9.66 -12.00
CA GLU A 234 -9.26 -8.55 -12.08
C GLU A 234 -9.26 -7.89 -13.45
N LEU A 235 -8.09 -7.65 -14.04
CA LEU A 235 -7.96 -7.13 -15.41
C LEU A 235 -8.53 -8.10 -16.45
N ARG A 236 -8.33 -9.41 -16.27
CA ARG A 236 -8.91 -10.47 -17.09
C ARG A 236 -10.45 -10.43 -17.05
N ARG A 237 -11.03 -10.39 -15.85
CA ARG A 237 -12.49 -10.29 -15.62
C ARG A 237 -13.07 -8.93 -15.99
N GLY A 238 -12.25 -7.88 -16.06
CA GLY A 238 -12.70 -6.50 -16.26
C GLY A 238 -13.37 -5.88 -15.03
N VAL A 239 -13.07 -6.37 -13.82
CA VAL A 239 -13.67 -5.91 -12.56
C VAL A 239 -12.65 -5.97 -11.43
N ILE A 240 -12.38 -4.82 -10.83
CA ILE A 240 -11.71 -4.66 -9.53
C ILE A 240 -12.79 -4.28 -8.50
N ASN A 241 -12.82 -4.96 -7.35
CA ASN A 241 -13.86 -4.79 -6.32
C ASN A 241 -13.36 -4.12 -5.04
N HIS A 242 -12.24 -3.40 -5.12
CA HIS A 242 -11.63 -2.68 -4.01
C HIS A 242 -11.10 -1.30 -4.42
N ALA A 243 -10.84 -0.45 -3.42
CA ALA A 243 -10.08 0.78 -3.59
C ALA A 243 -8.62 0.46 -3.91
N LEU A 244 -8.00 1.25 -4.78
CA LEU A 244 -6.60 1.07 -5.14
C LEU A 244 -5.69 1.69 -4.08
N VAL A 245 -4.48 1.16 -3.88
CA VAL A 245 -3.42 1.90 -3.17
C VAL A 245 -2.65 2.75 -4.19
N PHE A 246 -2.33 3.99 -3.83
CA PHE A 246 -1.52 4.89 -4.66
C PHE A 246 -0.43 5.58 -3.85
N ALA A 247 0.57 6.11 -4.54
CA ALA A 247 1.65 6.91 -3.99
C ALA A 247 1.96 8.10 -4.90
N TYR A 248 2.56 9.16 -4.34
CA TYR A 248 2.98 10.33 -5.10
C TYR A 248 4.07 11.15 -4.36
N PRO A 249 4.67 12.19 -4.97
CA PRO A 249 5.85 12.87 -4.40
C PRO A 249 5.61 13.85 -3.25
N GLN A 250 4.38 14.28 -2.99
CA GLN A 250 4.11 15.43 -2.11
C GLN A 250 3.41 15.06 -0.78
N THR A 251 3.64 13.85 -0.27
CA THR A 251 3.01 13.36 0.97
C THR A 251 3.26 14.29 2.17
N LYS A 252 2.18 14.63 2.89
CA LYS A 252 2.18 15.65 3.93
C LYS A 252 2.89 15.22 5.21
N SER A 253 3.74 16.11 5.72
CA SER A 253 4.30 16.04 7.07
C SER A 253 3.24 16.11 8.16
N GLY A 254 3.55 15.57 9.34
CA GLY A 254 2.73 15.74 10.56
C GLY A 254 1.89 14.54 10.98
N GLY A 255 1.82 13.49 10.15
CA GLY A 255 1.16 12.22 10.48
C GLY A 255 0.06 11.79 9.51
N PRO A 256 -0.49 10.58 9.69
CA PRO A 256 -1.54 10.01 8.84
C PRO A 256 -2.91 10.65 9.07
N VAL A 257 -3.83 10.42 8.13
CA VAL A 257 -5.28 10.45 8.37
C VAL A 257 -5.83 9.03 8.29
N ALA A 258 -6.92 8.75 9.00
CA ALA A 258 -7.58 7.44 8.90
C ALA A 258 -8.00 7.15 7.43
N PRO A 259 -7.77 5.94 6.90
CA PRO A 259 -7.46 4.71 7.63
C PRO A 259 -5.96 4.41 7.84
N ALA A 260 -5.03 5.26 7.40
CA ALA A 260 -3.61 5.06 7.67
C ALA A 260 -3.29 5.26 9.16
N THR A 261 -2.24 4.58 9.61
CA THR A 261 -1.78 4.52 11.01
C THR A 261 -0.34 4.96 11.17
N LYS A 262 0.37 5.20 10.07
CA LYS A 262 1.70 5.79 9.99
C LYS A 262 1.78 6.74 8.80
N SER A 263 2.75 7.64 8.81
CA SER A 263 3.16 8.42 7.65
C SER A 263 4.68 8.57 7.61
N ASP A 264 5.26 8.43 6.43
CA ASP A 264 6.65 8.81 6.10
C ASP A 264 6.76 10.22 5.49
N GLY A 265 5.61 10.86 5.24
CA GLY A 265 5.52 12.13 4.52
C GLY A 265 6.30 13.27 5.15
N THR A 266 6.94 14.08 4.31
CA THR A 266 7.81 15.19 4.71
C THR A 266 7.41 16.55 4.13
N SER A 267 6.44 16.60 3.21
CA SER A 267 6.05 17.86 2.56
C SER A 267 5.27 18.78 3.51
N GLY A 268 5.82 19.98 3.74
CA GLY A 268 5.14 21.07 4.43
C GLY A 268 4.09 21.80 3.58
N GLY A 269 3.85 21.37 2.34
CA GLY A 269 2.94 22.03 1.41
C GLY A 269 1.51 22.17 1.95
N GLY A 270 0.88 23.33 1.71
CA GLY A 270 -0.52 23.57 2.10
C GLY A 270 -1.46 22.51 1.53
N SER A 271 -1.33 22.25 0.23
CA SER A 271 -2.08 21.25 -0.54
C SER A 271 -1.37 19.89 -0.68
N ALA A 272 -0.47 19.55 0.25
CA ALA A 272 0.02 18.18 0.38
C ALA A 272 -1.07 17.29 1.00
N LEU A 273 -1.33 16.13 0.41
CA LEU A 273 -2.18 15.07 0.94
C LEU A 273 -1.45 14.27 2.04
N PRO A 274 -2.06 14.05 3.22
CA PRO A 274 -1.56 13.10 4.22
C PRO A 274 -1.89 11.66 3.84
N GLU A 275 -1.04 10.71 4.24
CA GLU A 275 -1.31 9.28 4.00
C GLU A 275 -2.63 8.82 4.62
N GLY A 276 -3.30 7.90 3.95
CA GLY A 276 -4.70 7.54 4.20
C GLY A 276 -5.72 8.45 3.52
N ALA A 277 -5.31 9.59 2.92
CA ALA A 277 -6.21 10.40 2.12
C ALA A 277 -6.81 9.58 0.97
N ARG A 278 -8.15 9.62 0.85
CA ARG A 278 -8.90 8.86 -0.16
C ARG A 278 -9.36 9.78 -1.28
N LEU A 279 -9.00 9.43 -2.51
CA LEU A 279 -9.36 10.12 -3.73
C LEU A 279 -10.36 9.28 -4.52
N ARG A 280 -11.22 9.93 -5.30
CA ARG A 280 -12.22 9.29 -6.16
C ARG A 280 -12.23 9.97 -7.52
N LEU A 281 -12.26 9.20 -8.61
CA LEU A 281 -12.52 9.76 -9.94
C LEU A 281 -14.01 10.17 -10.02
N ASP A 282 -14.31 11.37 -10.52
CA ASP A 282 -15.68 11.92 -10.53
C ASP A 282 -16.70 10.87 -11.02
N PRO A 283 -17.68 10.46 -10.18
CA PRO A 283 -18.62 9.40 -10.54
C PRO A 283 -19.63 9.81 -11.64
N SER A 284 -19.65 11.09 -12.04
CA SER A 284 -20.44 11.59 -13.17
C SER A 284 -19.68 11.58 -14.51
N LEU A 285 -18.37 11.34 -14.49
CA LEU A 285 -17.53 11.27 -15.69
C LEU A 285 -17.90 10.06 -16.56
N ASP A 286 -18.27 10.29 -17.83
CA ASP A 286 -18.49 9.21 -18.78
C ASP A 286 -17.16 8.62 -19.28
N LEU A 287 -16.75 7.51 -18.66
CA LEU A 287 -15.53 6.79 -19.03
C LEU A 287 -15.51 6.30 -20.49
N LYS A 288 -16.65 6.16 -21.15
CA LYS A 288 -16.73 5.73 -22.56
C LYS A 288 -16.24 6.81 -23.53
N SER A 289 -16.32 8.08 -23.12
CA SER A 289 -15.86 9.22 -23.93
C SER A 289 -14.34 9.33 -24.04
N LEU A 290 -13.59 8.65 -23.16
CA LEU A 290 -12.15 8.85 -22.94
C LEU A 290 -11.23 7.97 -23.82
N GLY A 291 -11.77 7.05 -24.63
CA GLY A 291 -10.93 6.17 -25.46
C GLY A 291 -10.04 5.19 -24.67
N LEU A 292 -10.52 4.75 -23.51
CA LEU A 292 -9.81 3.84 -22.61
C LEU A 292 -9.66 2.43 -23.20
N ASN A 293 -8.48 1.84 -23.04
CA ASN A 293 -8.22 0.42 -23.21
C ASN A 293 -8.98 -0.37 -22.13
N LYS A 294 -9.16 -1.70 -22.33
CA LYS A 294 -9.92 -2.54 -21.38
C LYS A 294 -9.39 -2.46 -19.93
N TYR A 295 -8.06 -2.44 -19.75
CA TYR A 295 -7.47 -2.34 -18.40
C TYR A 295 -7.67 -0.94 -17.81
N GLU A 296 -7.47 0.13 -18.59
CA GLU A 296 -7.72 1.52 -18.15
C GLU A 296 -9.18 1.73 -17.73
N LEU A 297 -10.15 1.20 -18.50
CA LEU A 297 -11.57 1.25 -18.16
C LEU A 297 -11.88 0.49 -16.86
N THR A 298 -11.23 -0.66 -16.65
CA THR A 298 -11.38 -1.46 -15.42
C THR A 298 -10.88 -0.69 -14.19
N ILE A 299 -9.71 -0.05 -14.32
CA ILE A 299 -9.08 0.77 -13.27
C ILE A 299 -9.92 2.03 -13.00
N ALA A 300 -10.31 2.79 -14.02
CA ALA A 300 -11.12 4.00 -13.87
C ALA A 300 -12.50 3.71 -13.24
N THR A 301 -13.13 2.57 -13.58
CA THR A 301 -14.38 2.12 -12.95
C THR A 301 -14.19 1.87 -11.45
N ALA A 302 -13.06 1.27 -11.05
CA ALA A 302 -12.72 1.09 -9.64
C ALA A 302 -12.46 2.44 -8.94
N MET A 303 -11.77 3.37 -9.60
CA MET A 303 -11.52 4.73 -9.09
C MET A 303 -12.80 5.55 -8.93
N GLN A 304 -13.86 5.32 -9.72
CA GLN A 304 -15.18 5.93 -9.48
C GLN A 304 -15.92 5.29 -8.30
N LYS A 305 -15.92 3.95 -8.22
CA LYS A 305 -16.76 3.19 -7.28
C LYS A 305 -16.17 3.09 -5.87
N TYR A 306 -14.86 2.86 -5.78
CA TYR A 306 -14.12 2.67 -4.54
C TYR A 306 -13.05 3.76 -4.33
N GLY A 307 -12.57 4.39 -5.40
CA GLY A 307 -11.49 5.36 -5.31
C GLY A 307 -10.13 4.70 -5.07
N MET A 308 -9.20 5.49 -4.55
CA MET A 308 -7.85 5.10 -4.22
C MET A 308 -7.37 5.78 -2.94
N ILE A 309 -6.50 5.14 -2.17
CA ILE A 309 -6.06 5.57 -0.84
C ILE A 309 -4.55 5.76 -0.87
N LEU A 310 -4.08 6.92 -0.41
CA LEU A 310 -2.65 7.24 -0.35
C LEU A 310 -1.95 6.34 0.65
N GLY A 311 -0.97 5.57 0.19
CA GLY A 311 -0.30 4.53 0.98
C GLY A 311 1.21 4.69 1.14
N ASP A 312 1.88 5.48 0.30
CA ASP A 312 3.33 5.74 0.33
C ASP A 312 3.67 7.13 -0.22
N THR A 313 4.87 7.61 0.11
CA THR A 313 5.60 8.61 -0.68
C THR A 313 6.37 7.93 -1.83
N SER A 314 6.36 8.52 -3.03
CA SER A 314 7.06 7.97 -4.21
C SER A 314 7.65 9.04 -5.12
N GLY A 315 8.59 8.67 -6.00
CA GLY A 315 9.18 9.57 -7.00
C GLY A 315 8.24 10.03 -8.14
N GLY A 316 6.98 9.61 -8.16
CA GLY A 316 5.97 9.99 -9.15
C GLY A 316 4.60 9.41 -8.85
N PHE A 317 3.54 9.96 -9.43
CA PHE A 317 2.15 9.56 -9.14
C PHE A 317 1.79 8.18 -9.74
N THR A 318 1.64 7.18 -8.88
CA THR A 318 1.47 5.78 -9.31
C THR A 318 0.44 5.01 -8.48
N ILE A 319 -0.28 4.08 -9.12
CA ILE A 319 -0.94 2.94 -8.46
C ILE A 319 -0.08 1.68 -8.63
N TYR A 320 -0.41 0.60 -7.93
CA TYR A 320 0.43 -0.61 -7.90
C TYR A 320 -0.28 -1.82 -8.52
N ALA A 321 0.43 -2.58 -9.36
CA ALA A 321 0.00 -3.90 -9.82
C ALA A 321 0.87 -5.00 -9.17
N GLN A 322 0.30 -6.20 -8.96
CA GLN A 322 1.06 -7.37 -8.51
C GLN A 322 2.26 -7.62 -9.46
N HIS A 323 3.47 -7.70 -8.90
CA HIS A 323 4.68 -7.89 -9.70
C HIS A 323 4.63 -9.21 -10.48
N PRO A 324 4.85 -9.22 -11.82
CA PRO A 324 4.64 -10.40 -12.66
C PRO A 324 5.60 -11.55 -12.35
N GLN A 325 6.75 -11.30 -11.69
CA GLN A 325 7.62 -12.38 -11.17
C GLN A 325 6.89 -13.35 -10.22
N SER A 326 5.89 -12.86 -9.49
CA SER A 326 5.08 -13.67 -8.56
C SER A 326 3.88 -14.34 -9.24
N ALA A 327 3.59 -13.98 -10.49
CA ALA A 327 2.56 -14.58 -11.34
C ALA A 327 3.02 -14.65 -12.82
N PRO A 328 4.05 -15.46 -13.16
CA PRO A 328 4.64 -15.47 -14.50
C PRO A 328 3.62 -15.75 -15.60
N GLY A 329 3.62 -14.93 -16.66
CA GLY A 329 2.68 -15.02 -17.77
C GLY A 329 1.23 -14.60 -17.46
N ALA A 330 0.87 -14.32 -16.21
CA ALA A 330 -0.52 -14.02 -15.85
C ALA A 330 -1.05 -12.73 -16.47
N PHE A 331 -0.17 -11.77 -16.79
CA PHE A 331 -0.50 -10.47 -17.39
C PHE A 331 -0.34 -10.43 -18.92
N THR A 332 0.11 -11.52 -19.56
CA THR A 332 0.30 -11.57 -21.02
C THR A 332 -1.00 -11.24 -21.76
N GLY A 333 -0.96 -10.21 -22.62
CA GLY A 333 -2.13 -9.73 -23.35
C GLY A 333 -3.15 -8.92 -22.53
N LEU A 334 -2.89 -8.66 -21.25
CA LEU A 334 -3.71 -7.79 -20.39
C LEU A 334 -3.12 -6.38 -20.23
N LEU A 335 -1.79 -6.29 -20.16
CA LEU A 335 -1.01 -5.06 -20.01
C LEU A 335 0.09 -4.99 -21.10
N PRO A 336 0.59 -3.79 -21.44
CA PRO A 336 1.80 -3.66 -22.26
C PRO A 336 3.01 -4.20 -21.49
N ASP A 337 4.06 -4.63 -22.21
CA ASP A 337 5.25 -5.28 -21.62
C ASP A 337 6.27 -4.27 -21.04
N GLU A 338 5.77 -3.24 -20.37
CA GLU A 338 6.54 -2.10 -19.86
C GLU A 338 6.87 -2.24 -18.36
N THR A 339 7.83 -1.45 -17.87
CA THR A 339 8.17 -1.40 -16.43
C THR A 339 7.09 -0.68 -15.61
N TRP A 340 6.56 0.41 -16.19
CA TRP A 340 5.42 1.17 -15.68
C TRP A 340 4.36 1.22 -16.78
N VAL A 341 3.09 1.03 -16.43
CA VAL A 341 1.99 1.15 -17.38
C VAL A 341 1.49 2.58 -17.39
N ASP A 342 1.41 3.19 -18.57
CA ASP A 342 0.82 4.52 -18.77
C ASP A 342 -0.69 4.47 -18.53
N LEU A 343 -1.20 5.37 -17.68
CA LEU A 343 -2.62 5.56 -17.37
C LEU A 343 -3.09 7.00 -17.62
N THR A 344 -2.32 7.81 -18.35
CA THR A 344 -2.59 9.25 -18.56
C THR A 344 -3.88 9.57 -19.31
N LYS A 345 -4.56 8.59 -19.91
CA LYS A 345 -5.93 8.75 -20.42
C LYS A 345 -6.99 8.85 -19.32
N ILE A 346 -6.67 8.46 -18.09
CA ILE A 346 -7.55 8.63 -16.93
C ILE A 346 -7.32 10.07 -16.42
N PRO A 347 -8.32 10.97 -16.54
CA PRO A 347 -8.11 12.40 -16.29
C PRO A 347 -8.01 12.68 -14.79
N THR A 348 -6.79 12.92 -14.31
CA THR A 348 -6.53 13.16 -12.88
C THR A 348 -7.08 14.50 -12.39
N GLU A 349 -7.31 15.46 -13.30
CA GLU A 349 -8.02 16.71 -13.02
C GLU A 349 -9.52 16.50 -12.68
N LYS A 350 -10.04 15.28 -12.89
CA LYS A 350 -11.39 14.86 -12.47
C LYS A 350 -11.38 14.07 -11.15
N LEU A 351 -10.27 14.05 -10.43
CA LEU A 351 -10.23 13.48 -9.08
C LEU A 351 -10.95 14.39 -8.08
N GLN A 352 -11.52 13.77 -7.06
CA GLN A 352 -12.14 14.40 -5.90
C GLN A 352 -11.44 13.84 -4.66
N VAL A 353 -10.87 14.69 -3.82
CA VAL A 353 -10.37 14.30 -2.50
C VAL A 353 -11.56 14.19 -1.58
N MET A 354 -11.80 13.02 -1.00
CA MET A 354 -12.87 12.86 -0.01
C MET A 354 -12.49 13.61 1.27
N LYS A 355 -13.50 14.14 1.97
CA LYS A 355 -13.33 14.96 3.18
C LYS A 355 -12.34 14.33 4.15
N LEU A 356 -11.25 15.04 4.44
CA LEU A 356 -10.19 14.55 5.31
C LEU A 356 -10.57 14.72 6.79
N PRO A 357 -10.27 13.75 7.66
CA PRO A 357 -10.25 13.98 9.10
C PRO A 357 -8.95 14.72 9.48
N GLY A 358 -8.81 15.12 10.75
CA GLY A 358 -7.54 15.65 11.26
C GLY A 358 -6.43 14.59 11.22
N GLN A 359 -5.18 15.03 11.04
CA GLN A 359 -4.02 14.15 11.13
C GLN A 359 -3.87 13.61 12.57
N ALA A 360 -3.51 12.34 12.68
CA ALA A 360 -3.24 11.66 13.95
C ALA A 360 -1.74 11.67 14.29
N SER A 361 -1.41 11.30 15.53
CA SER A 361 -0.02 11.13 15.98
C SER A 361 0.75 10.15 15.08
N ASN A 362 1.96 10.52 14.67
CA ASN A 362 2.80 9.71 13.78
C ASN A 362 3.66 8.64 14.50
N THR A 363 3.18 8.19 15.67
CA THR A 363 3.88 7.28 16.59
C THR A 363 3.75 5.81 16.18
N SER A 364 4.88 5.11 16.07
CA SER A 364 4.93 3.67 15.76
C SER A 364 5.00 2.82 17.04
N TYR A 365 4.33 1.66 17.06
CA TYR A 365 4.44 0.66 18.13
C TYR A 365 4.04 -0.74 17.65
N VAL A 366 4.64 -1.78 18.24
CA VAL A 366 4.33 -3.17 17.88
C VAL A 366 2.97 -3.57 18.46
N VAL A 367 2.10 -4.14 17.62
CA VAL A 367 0.80 -4.69 18.02
C VAL A 367 0.76 -6.18 17.72
N GLY A 368 0.70 -6.99 18.77
CA GLY A 368 0.61 -8.45 18.68
C GLY A 368 -0.73 -8.91 18.10
N ASN A 369 -0.68 -9.95 17.28
CA ASN A 369 -1.81 -10.64 16.69
C ASN A 369 -1.43 -12.11 16.38
N ARG A 370 -2.39 -12.93 15.94
CA ARG A 370 -2.17 -14.37 15.69
C ARG A 370 -1.16 -14.73 14.59
N CYS A 371 -0.70 -13.77 13.79
CA CYS A 371 0.21 -13.98 12.66
C CYS A 371 1.65 -13.51 12.95
N ASN A 372 1.86 -12.51 13.82
CA ASN A 372 3.20 -12.03 14.16
C ASN A 372 3.75 -12.71 15.41
N GLY A 373 4.36 -13.88 15.20
CA GLY A 373 5.03 -14.68 16.23
C GLY A 373 6.43 -14.16 16.57
N TRP A 374 6.51 -12.95 17.11
CA TRP A 374 7.73 -12.34 17.65
C TRP A 374 8.34 -13.19 18.79
#